data_AF-A0A6G3XWS0-F1
#
_entry.id   AF-A0A6G3XWS0-F1
#
_cell.length_a   1.000
_cell.length_b   1.000
_cell.length_c   1.000
_cell.angle_alpha   90.00
_cell.angle_beta   90.00
_cell.angle_gamma   90.00
#
_symmetry.space_group_name_H-M   'P 1'
#
loop_
_entity.id
_entity.type
_entity.pdbx_description
1 polymer ?
#
loop_
_entity_poly.entity_id
_entity_poly.type
_entity_poly.pdbx_seq_one_letter_code
_entity_poly.pdbx_strand_id
1 'polypeptide(L)'
;MRAEGTFEYEALLFIPSQAPFDLFSRETRPGVQLYVKRVFIMDDCEALMPNYLRFVKGVVDAHDLSLNVSREILQHDRQIHGVRRRLVKKVLGALKDMQSKDAERYTKVWEQFGRALKEGLVEDTDNTEALLQLVSVASTHDPDTTTTLREYVERMKDGQDTIYYLTGESRAMVENSPHMEAVAAKGYEVLI
;
A
#
# COMPACT_ATOMS: atom_id res chain seq x y z
N MET A 1 -17.67 -0.77 6.05
CA MET A 1 -18.12 -1.35 4.77
C MET A 1 -19.05 -2.49 5.09
N ARG A 2 -20.21 -2.57 4.44
CA ARG A 2 -21.07 -3.76 4.43
C ARG A 2 -21.12 -4.29 3.00
N ALA A 3 -21.01 -5.60 2.83
CA ALA A 3 -21.18 -6.25 1.54
C ALA A 3 -22.29 -7.30 1.65
N GLU A 4 -23.32 -7.18 0.81
CA GLU A 4 -24.42 -8.13 0.70
C GLU A 4 -24.33 -8.87 -0.66
N GLY A 5 -24.67 -10.16 -0.71
CA GLY A 5 -24.57 -10.99 -1.92
C GLY A 5 -24.12 -12.43 -1.64
N THR A 6 -23.24 -13.00 -2.47
CA THR A 6 -22.74 -14.40 -2.33
C THR A 6 -21.96 -14.67 -1.03
N PHE A 7 -21.50 -13.63 -0.34
CA PHE A 7 -20.87 -13.71 0.98
C PHE A 7 -21.12 -12.40 1.74
N GLU A 8 -21.82 -12.47 2.86
CA GLU A 8 -22.15 -11.33 3.72
C GLU A 8 -21.06 -11.08 4.78
N TYR A 9 -20.53 -9.86 4.78
CA TYR A 9 -19.60 -9.42 5.83
C TYR A 9 -19.67 -7.91 6.07
N GLU A 10 -19.30 -7.52 7.29
CA GLU A 10 -19.03 -6.15 7.67
C GLU A 10 -17.55 -5.98 7.98
N ALA A 11 -16.98 -4.85 7.59
CA ALA A 11 -15.58 -4.54 7.86
C ALA A 11 -15.40 -3.08 8.28
N LEU A 12 -14.63 -2.86 9.33
CA LEU A 12 -14.19 -1.55 9.79
C LEU A 12 -12.66 -1.57 9.86
N LEU A 13 -12.02 -0.84 8.95
CA LEU A 13 -10.57 -0.80 8.79
C LEU A 13 -10.04 0.60 9.10
N PHE A 14 -8.82 0.65 9.64
CA PHE A 14 -8.10 1.84 10.02
C PHE A 14 -6.66 1.77 9.51
N ILE A 15 -6.14 2.92 9.07
CA ILE A 15 -4.73 3.13 8.79
C ILE A 15 -4.18 3.92 9.98
N PRO A 16 -3.29 3.34 10.81
CA PRO A 16 -2.69 4.05 11.94
C PRO A 16 -1.93 5.29 11.48
N SER A 17 -1.74 6.28 12.36
CA SER A 17 -0.93 7.47 12.06
C SER A 17 0.57 7.25 12.28
N GLN A 18 0.95 6.22 13.03
CA GLN A 18 2.33 5.86 13.32
C GLN A 18 2.54 4.36 13.13
N ALA A 19 3.69 4.01 12.55
CA ALA A 19 4.10 2.63 12.44
C ALA A 19 4.43 2.05 13.83
N PRO A 20 3.97 0.83 14.13
CA PRO A 20 4.41 0.16 15.33
C PRO A 20 5.90 -0.21 15.20
N PHE A 21 6.63 -0.26 16.32
CA PHE A 21 8.07 -0.51 16.34
C PHE A 21 8.46 -1.86 15.71
N ASP A 22 7.53 -2.82 15.72
CA ASP A 22 7.69 -4.18 15.25
C ASP A 22 7.13 -4.40 13.83
N LEU A 23 6.81 -3.33 13.07
CA LEU A 23 6.24 -3.43 11.72
C LEU A 23 7.06 -4.30 10.76
N PHE A 24 8.38 -4.40 10.95
CA PHE A 24 9.28 -5.20 10.12
C PHE A 24 9.87 -6.41 10.87
N SER A 25 9.37 -6.70 12.07
CA SER A 25 9.75 -7.90 12.81
C SER A 25 9.12 -9.14 12.17
N ARG A 26 9.89 -10.22 12.07
CA ARG A 26 9.39 -11.51 11.58
C ARG A 26 8.48 -12.21 12.58
N GLU A 27 8.52 -11.81 13.84
CA GLU A 27 7.76 -12.43 14.92
C GLU A 27 6.35 -11.84 15.08
N THR A 28 6.14 -10.64 14.53
CA THR A 28 4.85 -9.95 14.57
C THR A 28 3.87 -10.66 13.67
N ARG A 29 2.69 -10.99 14.22
CA ARG A 29 1.58 -11.56 13.46
C ARG A 29 0.70 -10.42 12.95
N PRO A 30 0.66 -10.15 11.65
CA PRO A 30 -0.18 -9.09 11.12
C PRO A 30 -1.62 -9.56 10.94
N GLY A 31 -2.53 -8.62 10.69
CA GLY A 31 -3.89 -8.93 10.32
C GLY A 31 -4.92 -8.09 11.03
N VAL A 32 -6.17 -8.46 10.80
CA VAL A 32 -7.36 -7.81 11.37
C VAL A 32 -8.11 -8.82 12.23
N GLN A 33 -8.89 -8.32 13.18
CA GLN A 33 -9.73 -9.17 14.01
C GLN A 33 -10.83 -9.81 13.17
N LEU A 34 -11.02 -11.12 13.35
CA LEU A 34 -12.09 -11.87 12.70
C LEU A 34 -13.19 -12.20 13.72
N TYR A 35 -14.40 -11.81 13.36
CA TYR A 35 -15.64 -12.17 14.01
C TYR A 35 -16.49 -12.99 13.04
N VAL A 36 -17.32 -13.86 13.61
CA VAL A 36 -18.33 -14.60 12.86
C VAL A 36 -19.64 -14.48 13.61
N LYS A 37 -20.64 -13.84 12.99
CA LYS A 37 -21.95 -13.59 13.60
C LYS A 37 -21.80 -12.85 14.94
N ARG A 38 -20.92 -11.83 14.95
CA ARG A 38 -20.56 -11.03 16.14
C ARG A 38 -19.87 -11.80 17.26
N VAL A 39 -19.46 -13.05 17.04
CA VAL A 39 -18.64 -13.83 17.97
C VAL A 39 -17.18 -13.66 17.60
N PHE A 40 -16.34 -13.26 18.55
CA PHE A 40 -14.89 -13.17 18.35
C PHE A 40 -14.30 -14.56 18.06
N ILE A 41 -13.53 -14.67 16.98
CA ILE A 41 -12.88 -15.92 16.58
C ILE A 41 -11.38 -15.86 16.84
N MET A 42 -10.70 -14.86 16.27
CA MET A 42 -9.26 -14.70 16.44
C MET A 42 -8.82 -13.27 16.18
N ASP A 43 -7.71 -12.91 16.83
CA ASP A 43 -6.93 -11.73 16.47
C ASP A 43 -5.94 -12.05 15.33
N ASP A 44 -5.39 -11.00 14.71
CA ASP A 44 -4.34 -11.08 13.68
C ASP A 44 -4.65 -12.12 12.59
N CYS A 45 -5.79 -11.95 11.91
CA CYS A 45 -6.19 -12.83 10.80
C CYS A 45 -5.46 -12.43 9.51
N GLU A 46 -4.28 -12.99 9.28
CA GLU A 46 -3.45 -12.79 8.09
C GLU A 46 -4.15 -13.18 6.77
N ALA A 47 -5.12 -14.09 6.82
CA ALA A 47 -5.85 -14.52 5.63
C ALA A 47 -6.69 -13.37 5.00
N LEU A 48 -6.98 -12.31 5.76
CA LEU A 48 -7.80 -11.18 5.34
C LEU A 48 -7.00 -9.99 4.80
N MET A 49 -5.68 -9.95 4.99
CA MET A 49 -4.85 -8.81 4.59
C MET A 49 -3.48 -9.30 4.08
N PRO A 50 -2.99 -8.80 2.93
CA PRO A 50 -1.65 -9.14 2.46
C PRO A 50 -0.56 -8.51 3.34
N ASN A 51 0.65 -9.07 3.27
CA ASN A 51 1.79 -8.64 4.06
C ASN A 51 2.20 -7.18 3.77
N TYR A 52 2.12 -6.72 2.52
CA TYR A 52 2.38 -5.31 2.19
C TYR A 52 1.36 -4.31 2.79
N LEU A 53 0.23 -4.79 3.34
CA LEU A 53 -0.76 -3.99 4.10
C LEU A 53 -0.84 -4.39 5.58
N ARG A 54 0.21 -5.03 6.13
CA ARG A 54 0.28 -5.48 7.53
C ARG A 54 0.03 -4.41 8.60
N PHE A 55 0.17 -3.13 8.24
CA PHE A 55 -0.11 -2.00 9.12
C PHE A 55 -1.60 -1.71 9.30
N VAL A 56 -2.47 -2.25 8.44
CA VAL A 56 -3.93 -2.04 8.54
C VAL A 56 -4.45 -2.72 9.80
N LYS A 57 -5.21 -1.97 10.59
CA LYS A 57 -5.90 -2.48 11.78
C LYS A 57 -7.40 -2.46 11.56
N GLY A 58 -8.14 -3.28 12.29
CA GLY A 58 -9.59 -3.28 12.17
C GLY A 58 -10.23 -4.62 12.50
N VAL A 59 -11.50 -4.70 12.14
CA VAL A 59 -12.37 -5.85 12.39
C VAL A 59 -13.15 -6.23 11.13
N VAL A 60 -13.34 -7.53 10.94
CA VAL A 60 -14.18 -8.12 9.90
C VAL A 60 -15.15 -9.10 10.56
N ASP A 61 -16.45 -8.87 10.42
CA ASP A 61 -17.52 -9.79 10.85
C ASP A 61 -18.09 -10.54 9.65
N ALA A 62 -17.67 -11.79 9.47
CA ALA A 62 -18.06 -12.67 8.37
C ALA A 62 -19.27 -13.51 8.77
N HIS A 63 -20.45 -13.18 8.26
CA HIS A 63 -21.73 -13.77 8.70
C HIS A 63 -21.95 -15.19 8.17
N ASP A 64 -21.38 -15.48 7.00
CA ASP A 64 -21.55 -16.76 6.29
C ASP A 64 -20.50 -17.82 6.64
N LEU A 65 -19.53 -17.49 7.50
CA LEU A 65 -18.49 -18.43 7.93
C LEU A 65 -18.98 -19.32 9.08
N SER A 66 -18.40 -20.52 9.21
CA SER A 66 -18.61 -21.39 10.37
C SER A 66 -17.89 -20.86 11.61
N LEU A 67 -18.49 -21.05 12.80
CA LEU A 67 -17.82 -20.77 14.08
C LEU A 67 -16.62 -21.70 14.33
N ASN A 68 -16.64 -22.90 13.75
CA ASN A 68 -15.57 -23.91 13.93
C ASN A 68 -14.45 -23.72 12.90
N VAL A 69 -13.96 -22.49 12.74
CA VAL A 69 -12.94 -22.16 11.75
C VAL A 69 -11.55 -22.08 12.40
N SER A 70 -10.55 -22.62 11.71
CA SER A 70 -9.13 -22.56 12.11
C SER A 70 -8.33 -21.70 11.13
N ARG A 71 -7.10 -21.31 11.51
CA ARG A 71 -6.19 -20.56 10.62
C ARG A 71 -5.90 -21.31 9.32
N GLU A 72 -5.73 -22.62 9.39
CA GLU A 72 -5.50 -23.49 8.22
C GLU A 72 -6.70 -23.49 7.28
N ILE A 73 -7.92 -23.60 7.82
CA ILE A 73 -9.15 -23.55 7.00
C ILE A 73 -9.26 -22.18 6.32
N LEU A 74 -9.03 -21.08 7.04
CA LEU A 74 -9.10 -19.72 6.50
C LEU A 74 -8.12 -19.48 5.35
N GLN A 75 -6.91 -20.05 5.42
CA GLN A 75 -5.88 -19.89 4.40
C GLN A 75 -6.26 -20.51 3.05
N HIS A 76 -7.17 -21.49 3.04
CA HIS A 76 -7.64 -22.17 1.84
C HIS A 76 -9.10 -21.84 1.47
N ASP A 77 -9.75 -20.97 2.27
CA ASP A 77 -11.16 -20.64 2.08
C ASP A 77 -11.34 -19.62 0.94
N ARG A 78 -12.08 -20.04 -0.09
CA ARG A 78 -12.34 -19.23 -1.28
C ARG A 78 -13.14 -17.95 -0.97
N GLN A 79 -14.05 -17.99 0.00
CA GLN A 79 -14.83 -16.82 0.40
C GLN A 79 -13.91 -15.81 1.10
N ILE A 80 -13.05 -16.26 2.00
CA ILE A 80 -12.03 -15.41 2.66
C ILE A 80 -11.09 -14.76 1.65
N HIS A 81 -10.61 -15.48 0.63
CA HIS A 81 -9.83 -14.87 -0.45
C HIS A 81 -10.62 -13.83 -1.25
N GLY A 82 -11.94 -14.02 -1.41
CA GLY A 82 -12.84 -13.03 -2.00
C GLY A 82 -12.94 -11.77 -1.14
N VAL A 83 -13.08 -11.93 0.18
CA VAL A 83 -13.10 -10.83 1.15
C VAL A 83 -11.77 -10.08 1.13
N ARG A 84 -10.63 -10.77 1.25
CA ARG A 84 -9.28 -10.18 1.20
C ARG A 84 -9.12 -9.27 -0.02
N ARG A 85 -9.46 -9.75 -1.23
CA ARG A 85 -9.37 -8.93 -2.45
C ARG A 85 -10.22 -7.66 -2.38
N ARG A 86 -11.41 -7.72 -1.80
CA ARG A 86 -12.27 -6.54 -1.62
C ARG A 86 -11.71 -5.57 -0.58
N LEU A 87 -11.18 -6.08 0.53
CA LEU A 87 -10.55 -5.27 1.57
C LEU A 87 -9.31 -4.54 1.03
N VAL A 88 -8.44 -5.25 0.30
CA VAL A 88 -7.28 -4.66 -0.38
C VAL A 88 -7.70 -3.49 -1.26
N LYS A 89 -8.68 -3.67 -2.15
CA LYS A 89 -9.17 -2.60 -3.02
C LYS A 89 -9.71 -1.41 -2.23
N LYS A 90 -10.36 -1.64 -1.08
CA LYS A 90 -10.84 -0.56 -0.21
C LYS A 90 -9.72 0.19 0.47
N VAL A 91 -8.69 -0.49 0.95
CA VAL A 91 -7.51 0.15 1.56
C VAL A 91 -6.75 0.97 0.53
N LEU A 92 -6.44 0.41 -0.64
CA LEU A 92 -5.77 1.13 -1.72
C LEU A 92 -6.59 2.32 -2.21
N GLY A 93 -7.91 2.17 -2.32
CA GLY A 93 -8.82 3.26 -2.65
C GLY A 93 -8.81 4.37 -1.58
N ALA A 94 -8.80 4.02 -0.29
CA ALA A 94 -8.71 5.00 0.79
C ALA A 94 -7.38 5.77 0.79
N LEU A 95 -6.26 5.08 0.47
CA LEU A 95 -4.95 5.72 0.32
C LEU A 95 -4.93 6.68 -0.87
N LYS A 96 -5.52 6.30 -2.00
CA LYS A 96 -5.64 7.16 -3.19
C LYS A 96 -6.53 8.39 -2.93
N ASP A 97 -7.63 8.20 -2.23
CA ASP A 97 -8.50 9.29 -1.80
C ASP A 97 -7.76 10.25 -0.85
N MET A 98 -6.94 9.71 0.05
CA MET A 98 -6.10 10.53 0.93
C MET A 98 -5.05 11.32 0.13
N GLN A 99 -4.34 10.67 -0.79
CA GLN A 99 -3.36 11.31 -1.69
C GLN A 99 -3.95 12.49 -2.46
N SER A 100 -5.21 12.38 -2.89
CA SER A 100 -5.87 13.41 -3.71
C SER A 100 -6.59 14.50 -2.91
N LYS A 101 -7.10 14.19 -1.71
CA LYS A 101 -7.94 15.11 -0.91
C LYS A 101 -7.20 15.71 0.29
N ASP A 102 -6.13 15.08 0.75
CA ASP A 102 -5.38 15.44 1.96
C ASP A 102 -3.92 15.01 1.82
N ALA A 103 -3.18 15.74 0.96
CA ALA A 103 -1.80 15.42 0.62
C ALA A 103 -0.87 15.43 1.84
N GLU A 104 -1.08 16.31 2.82
CA GLU A 104 -0.27 16.36 4.04
C GLU A 104 -0.43 15.08 4.86
N ARG A 105 -1.66 14.60 5.04
CA ARG A 105 -1.92 13.33 5.73
C ARG A 105 -1.35 12.15 4.94
N TYR A 106 -1.45 12.19 3.62
CA TYR A 106 -0.87 11.17 2.76
C TYR A 106 0.65 11.07 2.93
N THR A 107 1.36 12.20 2.91
CA THR A 107 2.80 12.26 3.14
C THR A 107 3.18 11.59 4.46
N LYS A 108 2.48 11.90 5.55
CA LYS A 108 2.72 11.25 6.86
C LYS A 108 2.48 9.74 6.82
N VAL A 109 1.41 9.29 6.17
CA VAL A 109 1.15 7.85 5.99
C VAL A 109 2.25 7.19 5.16
N TRP A 110 2.69 7.85 4.10
CA TRP A 110 3.74 7.33 3.23
C TRP A 110 5.10 7.24 3.93
N GLU A 111 5.47 8.22 4.76
CA GLU A 111 6.67 8.18 5.59
C GLU A 111 6.68 6.97 6.53
N GLN A 112 5.52 6.64 7.11
CA GLN A 112 5.39 5.53 8.07
C GLN A 112 5.30 4.16 7.38
N PHE A 113 4.59 4.07 6.25
CA PHE A 113 4.18 2.79 5.67
C PHE A 113 4.58 2.57 4.21
N GLY A 114 5.14 3.57 3.53
CA GLY A 114 5.50 3.52 2.12
C GLY A 114 6.47 2.39 1.79
N ARG A 115 7.40 2.06 2.71
CA ARG A 115 8.29 0.91 2.55
C ARG A 115 7.54 -0.43 2.52
N ALA A 116 6.58 -0.62 3.43
CA ALA A 116 5.74 -1.82 3.43
C ALA A 116 4.85 -1.87 2.18
N LEU A 117 4.25 -0.74 1.80
CA LEU A 117 3.37 -0.63 0.64
C LEU A 117 4.09 -0.94 -0.68
N LYS A 118 5.37 -0.56 -0.82
CA LYS A 118 6.22 -0.88 -1.98
C LYS A 118 6.42 -2.39 -2.17
N GLU A 119 6.37 -3.20 -1.11
CA GLU A 119 6.45 -4.67 -1.22
C GLU A 119 5.29 -5.23 -2.07
N GLY A 120 4.14 -4.54 -2.09
CA GLY A 120 2.99 -4.90 -2.89
C GLY A 120 3.26 -4.92 -4.40
N LEU A 121 4.24 -4.13 -4.89
CA LEU A 121 4.61 -4.13 -6.31
C LEU A 121 5.20 -5.47 -6.76
N VAL A 122 5.69 -6.28 -5.81
CA VAL A 122 6.19 -7.64 -6.06
C VAL A 122 5.17 -8.69 -5.63
N GLU A 123 4.48 -8.47 -4.51
CA GLU A 123 3.55 -9.45 -3.92
C GLU A 123 2.17 -9.52 -4.61
N ASP A 124 1.67 -8.40 -5.18
CA ASP A 124 0.29 -8.27 -5.66
C ASP A 124 0.24 -7.73 -7.10
N THR A 125 0.41 -8.65 -8.05
CA THR A 125 0.37 -8.34 -9.48
C THR A 125 -1.02 -7.93 -9.98
N ASP A 126 -2.09 -8.29 -9.25
CA ASP A 126 -3.46 -7.90 -9.61
C ASP A 126 -3.73 -6.41 -9.33
N ASN A 127 -2.96 -5.79 -8.44
CA ASN A 127 -3.12 -4.40 -8.02
C ASN A 127 -1.92 -3.50 -8.36
N THR A 128 -1.00 -3.95 -9.23
CA THR A 128 0.22 -3.20 -9.60
C THR A 128 -0.06 -1.77 -10.03
N GLU A 129 -1.07 -1.53 -10.87
CA GLU A 129 -1.39 -0.18 -11.34
C GLU A 129 -1.83 0.74 -10.20
N ALA A 130 -2.70 0.25 -9.30
CA ALA A 130 -3.16 1.01 -8.15
C ALA A 130 -2.00 1.30 -7.18
N LEU A 131 -1.09 0.34 -6.99
CA LEU A 131 0.09 0.49 -6.15
C LEU A 131 1.09 1.50 -6.74
N LEU A 132 1.34 1.45 -8.05
CA LEU A 132 2.20 2.42 -8.74
C LEU A 132 1.67 3.85 -8.58
N GLN A 133 0.36 4.06 -8.66
CA GLN A 133 -0.25 5.38 -8.46
C GLN A 133 -0.04 5.94 -7.04
N LEU A 134 0.16 5.07 -6.05
CA LEU A 134 0.45 5.46 -4.67
C LEU A 134 1.95 5.75 -4.45
N VAL A 135 2.84 5.35 -5.36
CA VAL A 135 4.28 5.59 -5.17
C VAL A 135 4.57 7.09 -5.03
N SER A 136 5.17 7.47 -3.90
CA SER A 136 5.73 8.80 -3.64
C SER A 136 7.23 8.67 -3.36
N VAL A 137 8.08 9.32 -4.14
CA VAL A 137 9.55 9.18 -4.01
C VAL A 137 10.23 10.52 -4.16
N ALA A 138 11.48 10.61 -3.73
CA ALA A 138 12.28 11.80 -4.00
C ALA A 138 12.45 11.97 -5.52
N SER A 139 12.60 13.21 -5.97
CA SER A 139 13.01 13.48 -7.35
C SER A 139 13.94 14.68 -7.42
N THR A 140 14.58 14.89 -8.57
CA THR A 140 15.37 16.09 -8.85
C THR A 140 14.55 17.37 -8.98
N HIS A 141 13.21 17.29 -8.96
CA HIS A 141 12.35 18.45 -9.09
C HIS A 141 12.36 19.33 -7.83
N ASP A 142 12.30 18.68 -6.68
CA ASP A 142 12.25 19.34 -5.37
C ASP A 142 13.03 18.48 -4.35
N PRO A 143 14.01 19.06 -3.63
CA PRO A 143 14.77 18.34 -2.61
C PRO A 143 13.96 18.07 -1.33
N ASP A 144 12.95 18.87 -1.03
CA ASP A 144 12.22 18.89 0.24
C ASP A 144 10.90 18.13 0.17
N THR A 145 10.36 17.91 -1.04
CA THR A 145 9.08 17.21 -1.24
C THR A 145 9.23 15.94 -2.06
N THR A 146 8.32 15.00 -1.85
CA THR A 146 8.24 13.78 -2.67
C THR A 146 7.32 13.99 -3.87
N THR A 147 7.61 13.29 -4.95
CA THR A 147 6.86 13.26 -6.20
C THR A 147 6.17 11.91 -6.38
N THR A 148 4.90 11.98 -6.79
CA THR A 148 4.14 10.82 -7.28
C THR A 148 4.39 10.59 -8.78
N LEU A 149 4.14 9.37 -9.27
CA LEU A 149 4.26 9.10 -10.71
C LEU A 149 3.32 9.97 -11.56
N ARG A 150 2.15 10.33 -11.03
CA ARG A 150 1.21 11.23 -11.72
C ARG A 150 1.81 12.63 -11.88
N GLU A 151 2.35 13.19 -10.80
CA GLU A 151 2.98 14.50 -10.79
C GLU A 151 4.21 14.57 -11.70
N TYR A 152 5.00 13.49 -11.75
CA TYR A 152 6.10 13.36 -12.71
C TYR A 152 5.58 13.45 -14.15
N VAL A 153 4.54 12.68 -14.48
CA VAL A 153 3.94 12.66 -15.83
C VAL A 153 3.38 14.03 -16.23
N GLU A 154 2.76 14.75 -15.30
CA GLU A 154 2.24 16.11 -15.53
C GLU A 154 3.35 17.13 -15.87
N ARG A 155 4.61 16.84 -15.52
CA ARG A 155 5.79 17.68 -15.75
C ARG A 155 6.72 17.17 -16.85
N MET A 156 6.39 16.05 -17.50
CA MET A 156 7.19 15.51 -18.61
C MET A 156 7.33 16.52 -19.74
N LYS A 157 8.53 16.58 -20.32
CA LYS A 157 8.83 17.49 -21.43
C LYS A 157 8.32 16.93 -22.76
N ASP A 158 8.11 17.81 -23.74
CA ASP A 158 7.79 17.40 -25.10
C ASP A 158 8.85 16.44 -25.65
N GLY A 159 8.39 15.31 -26.21
CA GLY A 159 9.25 14.25 -26.73
C GLY A 159 9.84 13.32 -25.68
N GLN A 160 9.53 13.50 -24.39
CA GLN A 160 9.85 12.53 -23.35
C GLN A 160 8.76 11.44 -23.32
N ASP A 161 9.15 10.18 -23.49
CA ASP A 161 8.24 9.01 -23.50
C ASP A 161 8.45 8.06 -22.31
N THR A 162 9.48 8.31 -21.50
CA THR A 162 9.94 7.42 -20.43
C THR A 162 10.12 8.18 -19.12
N ILE A 163 9.83 7.50 -18.01
CA ILE A 163 10.13 7.97 -16.64
C ILE A 163 11.55 7.56 -16.27
N TYR A 164 12.41 8.53 -15.97
CA TYR A 164 13.78 8.28 -15.53
C TYR A 164 13.86 8.12 -14.01
N TYR A 165 14.64 7.14 -13.55
CA TYR A 165 14.95 6.95 -12.14
C TYR A 165 16.41 6.54 -11.96
N LEU A 166 16.99 6.83 -10.80
CA LEU A 166 18.32 6.38 -10.42
C LEU A 166 18.36 6.10 -8.91
N THR A 167 18.80 4.92 -8.53
CA THR A 167 18.91 4.51 -7.13
C THR A 167 20.32 4.71 -6.59
N GLY A 168 20.45 5.10 -5.33
CA GLY A 168 21.74 5.18 -4.64
C GLY A 168 21.60 5.28 -3.13
N GLU A 169 22.73 5.22 -2.42
CA GLU A 169 22.80 5.28 -0.95
C GLU A 169 22.42 6.66 -0.39
N SER A 170 22.56 7.73 -1.17
CA SER A 170 22.15 9.08 -0.78
C SER A 170 21.75 9.92 -1.99
N ARG A 171 20.89 10.93 -1.78
CA ARG A 171 20.52 11.91 -2.81
C ARG A 171 21.76 12.56 -3.44
N ALA A 172 22.72 13.00 -2.62
CA ALA A 172 23.95 13.62 -3.10
C ALA A 172 24.75 12.71 -4.05
N MET A 173 24.81 11.41 -3.76
CA MET A 173 25.49 10.47 -4.66
C MET A 173 24.74 10.29 -5.98
N VAL A 174 23.40 10.24 -5.93
CA VAL A 174 22.56 10.11 -7.12
C VAL A 174 22.67 11.35 -8.01
N GLU A 175 22.55 12.56 -7.43
CA GLU A 175 22.60 13.82 -8.17
C GLU A 175 23.97 14.11 -8.79
N ASN A 176 25.06 13.68 -8.15
CA ASN A 176 26.42 13.80 -8.69
C ASN A 176 26.84 12.61 -9.58
N SER A 177 25.93 11.69 -9.90
CA SER A 177 26.25 10.54 -10.74
C SER A 177 26.50 10.96 -12.19
N PRO A 178 27.51 10.42 -12.88
CA PRO A 178 27.71 10.65 -14.31
C PRO A 178 26.49 10.26 -15.17
N HIS A 179 25.66 9.33 -14.69
CA HIS A 179 24.44 8.91 -15.38
C HIS A 179 23.37 10.04 -15.45
N MET A 180 23.49 11.07 -14.60
CA MET A 180 22.58 12.21 -14.57
C MET A 180 22.88 13.23 -15.68
N GLU A 181 24.12 13.31 -16.18
CA GLU A 181 24.58 14.40 -17.07
C GLU A 181 23.69 14.54 -18.32
N ALA A 182 23.41 13.42 -19.00
CA ALA A 182 22.61 13.42 -20.23
C ALA A 182 21.14 13.75 -19.99
N VAL A 183 20.61 13.39 -18.82
CA VAL A 183 19.20 13.60 -18.44
C VAL A 183 19.00 15.04 -17.97
N ALA A 184 19.93 15.55 -17.16
CA ALA A 184 19.99 16.94 -16.70
C ALA A 184 20.20 17.91 -17.87
N ALA A 185 21.04 17.59 -18.86
CA ALA A 185 21.24 18.40 -20.06
C ALA A 185 19.96 18.57 -20.89
N LYS A 186 19.03 17.60 -20.82
CA LYS A 186 17.70 17.67 -21.44
C LYS A 186 16.64 18.32 -20.55
N GLY A 187 16.98 18.67 -19.31
CA GLY A 187 16.06 19.20 -18.32
C GLY A 187 14.97 18.21 -17.91
N TYR A 188 15.25 16.91 -17.99
CA TYR A 188 14.31 15.85 -17.58
C TYR A 188 14.41 15.61 -16.07
N GLU A 189 13.26 15.43 -15.43
CA GLU A 189 13.17 15.05 -14.03
C GLU A 189 13.62 13.59 -13.85
N VAL A 190 14.27 13.28 -12.72
CA VAL A 190 14.68 11.92 -12.35
C VAL A 190 14.17 11.59 -10.96
N LEU A 191 13.54 10.42 -10.82
CA LEU A 191 13.14 9.86 -9.51
C LEU A 191 14.35 9.26 -8.80
N ILE A 192 14.45 9.46 -7.49
CA ILE A 192 15.59 9.11 -6.63
C ILE A 192 15.14 8.18 -5.49
#